data_AF-A0A2D5UDJ5-F1
#
_entry.id   AF-A0A2D5UDJ5-F1
#
_cell.length_a   1.000
_cell.length_b   1.000
_cell.length_c   1.000
_cell.angle_alpha   90.00
_cell.angle_beta   90.00
_cell.angle_gamma   90.00
#
_symmetry.space_group_name_H-M   'P 1'
#
loop_
_entity.id
_entity.type
_entity.pdbx_description
1 polymer ?
#
loop_
_entity_poly.entity_id
_entity_poly.type
_entity_poly.pdbx_seq_one_letter_code
_entity_poly.pdbx_strand_id
1 'polypeptide(L)' 'MLDEGAIKELSGEHYNGTIIGIERTPETLALFRIKTDFPSPGYRPGQYTTLGLGYWEPRHEDAVKEGELG' A
#
# COMPACT_ATOMS: atom_id res chain seq x y z
N MET A 1 2.64 -18.46 5.61
CA MET A 1 2.77 -17.01 5.86
C MET A 1 4.11 -16.82 6.55
N LEU A 2 4.88 -15.78 6.16
CA LEU A 2 6.19 -15.54 6.76
C LEU A 2 6.06 -15.11 8.22
N ASP A 3 7.10 -15.31 9.02
CA ASP A 3 7.17 -14.76 10.38
C ASP A 3 7.46 -13.25 10.34
N GLU A 4 7.20 -12.56 11.46
CA GLU A 4 7.38 -11.11 11.57
C GLU A 4 8.81 -10.64 11.25
N GLY A 5 9.83 -11.45 11.55
CA GLY A 5 11.22 -11.13 11.26
C GLY A 5 11.48 -11.07 9.76
N ALA A 6 11.06 -12.11 9.04
CA ALA A 6 11.16 -12.17 7.58
C ALA A 6 10.33 -11.08 6.87
N ILE A 7 9.12 -10.77 7.38
CA ILE A 7 8.32 -9.65 6.85
C ILE A 7 9.08 -8.33 7.01
N LYS A 8 9.64 -8.07 8.18
CA LYS A 8 10.37 -6.84 8.46
C LYS A 8 11.59 -6.66 7.56
N GLU A 9 12.32 -7.75 7.28
CA GLU A 9 13.47 -7.75 6.38
C GLU A 9 13.05 -7.38 4.95
N LEU A 10 12.04 -8.08 4.40
CA LEU A 10 11.52 -7.82 3.06
C LEU A 10 10.93 -6.41 2.92
N SER A 11 10.19 -5.95 3.93
CA SER A 11 9.62 -4.60 3.94
C SER A 11 10.71 -3.54 3.95
N GLY A 12 11.82 -3.77 4.66
CA GLY A 12 12.98 -2.86 4.66
C GLY A 12 13.72 -2.82 3.32
N GLU A 13 13.73 -3.92 2.58
CA GLU A 13 14.39 -4.00 1.27
C GLU A 13 13.52 -3.43 0.14
N HIS A 14 12.21 -3.67 0.17
CA HIS A 14 11.33 -3.42 -0.98
C HIS A 14 10.40 -2.22 -0.83
N TYR A 15 10.14 -1.73 0.37
CA TYR A 15 9.29 -0.54 0.54
C TYR A 15 10.11 0.74 0.48
N ASN A 16 9.53 1.76 -0.17
CA ASN A 16 10.19 3.05 -0.44
C ASN A 16 9.29 4.26 -0.10
N GLY A 17 8.22 4.01 0.65
CA GLY A 17 7.28 5.04 1.06
C GLY A 17 6.37 4.55 2.17
N THR A 18 5.92 5.51 2.97
CA THR A 18 5.04 5.29 4.12
C THR A 18 3.68 5.93 3.85
N ILE A 19 2.59 5.19 4.10
CA ILE A 19 1.25 5.76 4.11
C ILE A 19 1.10 6.63 5.37
N ILE A 20 0.87 7.92 5.19
CA ILE A 20 0.74 8.91 6.28
C ILE A 20 -0.70 9.39 6.48
N GLY A 21 -1.63 8.94 5.64
CA GLY A 21 -3.04 9.29 5.78
C GLY A 21 -3.91 8.47 4.84
N ILE A 22 -5.11 8.15 5.33
CA ILE A 22 -6.14 7.43 4.59
C ILE A 22 -7.44 8.18 4.81
N GLU A 23 -8.08 8.61 3.73
CA GLU A 23 -9.39 9.23 3.75
C GLU A 23 -10.33 8.40 2.88
N ARG A 24 -11.37 7.83 3.50
CA ARG A 24 -12.39 7.06 2.80
C ARG A 24 -13.49 8.02 2.35
N THR A 25 -13.62 8.23 1.05
CA THR A 25 -14.79 8.89 0.43
C THR A 25 -15.87 7.81 0.17
N PRO A 26 -17.16 8.14 -0.09
CA PRO A 26 -18.23 7.16 0.07
C PRO A 26 -18.00 5.86 -0.72
N GLU A 27 -18.11 4.74 0.00
CA GLU A 27 -18.18 3.31 -0.33
C GLU A 27 -17.16 2.69 -1.32
N THR A 28 -16.67 3.41 -2.33
CA THR A 28 -15.88 2.84 -3.43
C THR A 28 -14.57 3.58 -3.72
N LEU A 29 -14.31 4.71 -3.05
CA LEU A 29 -13.11 5.53 -3.28
C LEU A 29 -12.35 5.77 -1.98
N ALA A 30 -11.03 5.58 -2.03
CA ALA A 30 -10.12 5.93 -0.95
C ALA A 30 -8.99 6.82 -1.47
N LEU A 31 -8.68 7.86 -0.71
CA LEU A 31 -7.54 8.73 -0.92
C LEU A 31 -6.42 8.30 0.04
N PHE A 32 -5.27 7.94 -0.52
CA PHE A 32 -4.07 7.59 0.23
C PHE A 32 -3.03 8.70 0.12
N ARG A 33 -2.50 9.15 1.25
CA ARG A 33 -1.37 10.08 1.32
C ARG A 33 -0.11 9.29 1.60
N ILE A 34 0.88 9.42 0.73
CA ILE A 34 2.14 8.68 0.81
C ILE A 34 3.29 9.68 0.98
N LYS A 35 4.15 9.45 1.98
CA LYS A 35 5.44 10.09 2.13
C LYS A 35 6.49 9.17 1.53
N THR A 36 7.16 9.60 0.47
CA THR A 36 8.28 8.85 -0.13
C THR A 36 9.53 9.03 0.72
N ASP A 37 10.37 7.99 0.78
CA ASP A 37 11.64 8.07 1.51
C ASP A 37 12.72 8.83 0.72
N PHE A 38 12.48 9.00 -0.58
CA PHE A 38 13.32 9.74 -1.52
C PHE A 38 12.58 10.97 -2.06
N PRO A 39 13.31 11.97 -2.60
CA PRO A 39 12.69 13.11 -3.27
C PRO A 39 11.76 12.66 -4.39
N SER A 40 10.50 13.11 -4.35
CA SER A 40 9.54 12.84 -5.41
C SER A 40 9.69 13.85 -6.56
N PRO A 41 9.51 13.42 -7.81
CA PRO A 41 9.49 14.35 -8.94
C PRO A 41 8.34 15.34 -8.78
N GLY A 42 8.55 16.57 -9.28
CA GLY A 42 7.50 17.59 -9.26
C GLY A 42 6.22 17.14 -9.96
N TYR A 43 5.08 17.60 -9.43
CA TYR A 43 3.75 17.29 -9.94
C TYR A 43 3.54 17.86 -11.36
N ARG A 44 2.97 17.04 -12.23
CA ARG A 44 2.47 17.39 -13.56
C ARG A 44 1.08 16.75 -13.76
N PRO A 45 0.10 17.49 -14.31
CA PRO A 45 -1.22 16.92 -14.61
C PRO A 45 -1.12 15.68 -15.51
N GLY A 46 -1.93 14.66 -15.21
CA GLY A 46 -1.93 13.38 -15.94
C GLY A 46 -0.89 12.36 -15.47
N GLN A 47 -0.07 12.70 -14.47
CA GLN A 47 0.81 11.71 -13.83
C GLN A 47 0.01 10.65 -13.07
N TYR A 48 0.50 9.42 -13.13
CA TYR A 48 0.08 8.31 -12.29
C TYR A 48 1.31 7.67 -11.66
N THR A 49 1.11 6.93 -10.59
CA THR A 49 2.15 6.15 -9.94
C THR A 49 1.71 4.69 -9.83
N THR A 50 2.67 3.81 -9.62
CA THR A 50 2.41 2.39 -9.32
C THR A 50 2.59 2.19 -7.82
N LEU A 51 1.64 1.51 -7.19
CA LEU A 51 1.75 1.08 -5.80
C LEU A 51 2.03 -0.41 -5.78
N GLY A 52 3.21 -0.80 -5.29
CA GLY A 52 3.53 -2.18 -4.96
C GLY A 52 3.09 -2.50 -3.53
N LEU A 53 2.39 -3.62 -3.35
CA LEU A 53 2.05 -4.15 -2.03
C LEU A 53 2.80 -5.47 -1.83
N GLY A 54 3.32 -5.71 -0.64
CA GLY A 54 4.03 -6.94 -0.31
C GLY A 54 3.07 -8.11 -0.26
N TYR A 55 3.20 -9.04 -1.20
CA TYR A 55 2.44 -10.30 -1.21
C TYR A 55 2.75 -11.20 0.00
N TRP A 56 3.83 -10.90 0.71
CA TRP A 56 4.29 -11.64 1.88
C TRP A 56 3.61 -11.23 3.19
N GLU A 57 2.89 -10.09 3.21
CA GLU A 57 2.20 -9.62 4.40
C GLU A 57 0.87 -10.36 4.61
N PRO A 58 0.47 -10.61 5.88
CA PRO A 58 -0.87 -11.11 6.16
C PRO A 58 -1.92 -10.18 5.57
N ARG A 59 -2.95 -10.78 4.97
CA ARG A 59 -4.15 -10.06 4.60
C ARG A 59 -4.84 -9.50 5.85
N HIS A 60 -5.37 -8.28 5.75
CA HIS A 60 -6.18 -7.69 6.82
C HIS A 60 -7.37 -8.59 7.18
N GLU A 61 -7.68 -8.73 8.46
CA GLU A 61 -8.70 -9.66 8.97
C GLU A 61 -10.11 -9.39 8.40
N ASP A 62 -10.48 -8.12 8.26
CA ASP A 62 -11.77 -7.70 7.69
C ASP A 62 -11.88 -7.80 6.16
N ALA A 63 -10.84 -8.25 5.47
CA ALA A 63 -10.83 -8.21 4.01
C ALA A 63 -11.63 -9.39 3.41
N VAL A 64 -12.56 -9.08 2.50
CA VAL A 64 -13.49 -10.04 1.86
C VAL A 64 -12.77 -11.20 1.19
N LYS A 65 -13.15 -12.46 1.44
CA LYS A 65 -12.43 -13.60 0.88
C LYS A 65 -12.42 -13.57 -0.65
N GLU A 66 -11.29 -14.00 -1.22
CA GLU A 66 -11.15 -14.14 -2.67
C GLU A 66 -12.18 -15.18 -3.16
N GLY A 67 -13.10 -14.77 -4.04
CA GLY A 67 -14.22 -15.60 -4.52
C GLY A 67 -15.61 -15.20 -4.02
N GLU A 68 -15.73 -14.33 -3.01
CA GLU A 68 -17.03 -13.79 -2.54
C GLU A 68 -17.39 -12.46 -3.21
N LEU A 69 -16.52 -11.94 -4.08
CA LEU A 69 -16.73 -10.74 -4.90
C LEU A 69 -17.36 -11.06 -6.28
N GLY A 70 -18.05 -12.21 -6.39
CA GLY A 70 -18.72 -12.69 -7.60
C GLY A 70 -20.18 -12.30 -7.67
#